data_AF-A0A265URS0-F1
#
_entry.id   AF-A0A265URS0-F1
#
_cell.length_a   1.000
_cell.length_b   1.000
_cell.length_c   1.000
_cell.angle_alpha   90.00
_cell.angle_beta   90.00
_cell.angle_gamma   90.00
#
_symmetry.space_group_name_H-M   'P 1'
#
loop_
_entity.id
_entity.type
_entity.pdbx_description
1 polymer ?
#
loop_
_entity_poly.entity_id
_entity_poly.type
_entity_poly.pdbx_seq_one_letter_code
_entity_poly.pdbx_strand_id
1 'polypeptide(L)'
;MENLNNNQWKIFKGAGWLLGALLAIVADLVVFSLSDSIAAAISAALPILFFAGFSLEQKFQRGIEQIDVKKTKLMISSLLIGFVIFVAIYMSQNS
;
A
#
# COMPACT_ATOMS: atom_id res chain seq x y z
N MET A 1 6.23 24.26 -23.12
CA MET A 1 6.11 23.75 -21.74
C MET A 1 5.71 22.27 -21.78
N GLU A 2 6.60 21.38 -22.26
CA GLU A 2 6.21 20.02 -22.66
C GLU A 2 6.82 18.90 -21.79
N ASN A 3 7.65 19.23 -20.81
CA ASN A 3 8.44 18.23 -20.06
C ASN A 3 7.85 17.78 -18.71
N LEU A 4 6.66 18.26 -18.32
CA LEU A 4 6.07 17.88 -17.02
C LEU A 4 5.21 16.61 -17.08
N ASN A 5 4.63 16.27 -18.23
CA ASN A 5 3.68 15.16 -18.35
C ASN A 5 4.37 13.77 -18.26
N ASN A 6 5.55 13.62 -18.88
CA ASN A 6 6.27 12.35 -18.92
C ASN A 6 6.90 11.94 -17.58
N ASN A 7 7.29 12.90 -16.73
CA ASN A 7 7.87 12.57 -15.43
C ASN A 7 6.82 12.12 -14.41
N GLN A 8 5.56 12.57 -14.53
CA GLN A 8 4.51 12.22 -13.58
C GLN A 8 4.07 10.75 -13.67
N TRP A 9 4.00 10.19 -14.89
CA TRP A 9 3.73 8.77 -15.11
C TRP A 9 4.80 7.85 -14.48
N LYS A 10 6.06 8.30 -14.44
CA LYS A 10 7.16 7.56 -13.83
C LYS A 10 7.13 7.58 -12.30
N ILE A 11 6.60 8.66 -11.69
CA ILE A 11 6.64 8.88 -10.23
C ILE A 11 5.57 8.05 -9.49
N PHE A 12 4.48 7.67 -10.15
CA PHE A 12 3.41 6.86 -9.55
C PHE A 12 3.55 5.35 -9.76
N LYS A 13 4.52 4.96 -10.57
CA LYS A 13 4.85 3.56 -10.80
C LYS A 13 5.34 2.96 -9.48
N GLY A 14 4.56 2.05 -8.89
CA GLY A 14 4.83 1.46 -7.58
C GLY A 14 3.95 1.96 -6.43
N ALA A 15 3.09 2.97 -6.63
CA ALA A 15 2.15 3.42 -5.61
C ALA A 15 1.08 2.34 -5.32
N GLY A 16 0.68 1.58 -6.33
CA GLY A 16 -0.22 0.45 -6.16
C GLY A 16 0.44 -0.69 -5.38
N TRP A 17 1.72 -0.95 -5.64
CA TRP A 17 2.51 -1.91 -4.85
C TRP A 17 2.67 -1.48 -3.39
N LEU A 18 2.86 -0.18 -3.13
CA LEU A 18 2.90 0.36 -1.76
C LEU A 18 1.58 0.16 -1.01
N LEU A 19 0.43 0.44 -1.64
CA LEU A 19 -0.87 0.16 -1.02
C LEU A 19 -1.14 -1.35 -0.89
N GLY A 20 -0.72 -2.16 -1.86
CA GLY A 20 -0.81 -3.62 -1.79
C GLY A 20 0.00 -4.16 -0.60
N ALA A 21 1.21 -3.63 -0.38
CA ALA A 21 2.03 -3.98 0.77
C ALA A 21 1.38 -3.57 2.09
N LEU A 22 0.71 -2.42 2.13
CA LEU A 22 -0.06 -2.00 3.30
C LEU A 22 -1.14 -3.02 3.66
N LEU A 23 -1.94 -3.41 2.67
CA LEU A 23 -3.02 -4.39 2.85
C LEU A 23 -2.47 -5.76 3.26
N ALA A 24 -1.33 -6.16 2.69
CA ALA A 24 -0.65 -7.39 3.07
C ALA A 24 -0.21 -7.37 4.53
N ILE A 25 0.40 -6.27 5.01
CA ILE A 25 0.82 -6.12 6.42
C ILE A 25 -0.38 -6.16 7.37
N VAL A 26 -1.50 -5.52 7.01
CA VAL A 26 -2.74 -5.61 7.81
C VAL A 26 -3.21 -7.05 7.92
N ALA A 27 -3.27 -7.75 6.79
CA ALA A 27 -3.72 -9.13 6.78
C ALA A 27 -2.77 -10.05 7.55
N ASP A 28 -1.46 -9.81 7.43
CA ASP A 28 -0.41 -10.51 8.17
C ASP A 28 -0.62 -10.38 9.68
N LEU A 29 -0.85 -9.15 10.17
CA LEU A 29 -1.13 -8.87 11.58
C LEU A 29 -2.41 -9.55 12.07
N VAL A 30 -3.48 -9.54 11.27
CA VAL A 30 -4.75 -10.20 11.62
C VAL A 30 -4.55 -11.72 11.70
N VAL A 31 -3.90 -12.31 10.71
CA VAL A 31 -3.68 -13.77 10.68
C VAL A 31 -2.71 -14.19 11.78
N PHE A 32 -1.67 -13.40 12.06
CA PHE A 32 -0.75 -13.64 13.17
C PHE A 32 -1.50 -13.61 14.51
N SER A 33 -2.32 -12.58 14.76
CA SER A 33 -3.11 -12.47 15.99
C SER A 33 -4.15 -13.59 16.17
N LEU A 34 -4.58 -14.25 15.09
CA LEU A 34 -5.56 -15.34 15.15
C LEU A 34 -4.92 -16.73 15.22
N SER A 35 -3.70 -16.89 14.71
CA SER A 35 -3.06 -18.20 14.53
C SER A 35 -1.80 -18.40 15.36
N ASP A 36 -1.28 -17.34 16.01
CA ASP A 36 0.03 -17.31 16.69
C ASP A 36 1.18 -17.87 15.83
N SER A 37 1.01 -17.88 14.50
CA SER A 37 1.95 -18.50 13.57
C SER A 37 2.39 -17.49 12.51
N ILE A 38 3.67 -17.10 12.61
CA ILE A 38 4.33 -16.22 11.64
C ILE A 38 4.28 -16.84 10.23
N ALA A 39 4.41 -18.17 10.13
CA ALA A 39 4.37 -18.86 8.84
C ALA A 39 2.97 -18.77 8.17
N ALA A 40 1.91 -18.91 8.96
CA ALA A 40 0.53 -18.77 8.47
C ALA A 40 0.23 -17.34 8.05
N ALA A 41 0.70 -16.36 8.82
CA ALA A 41 0.59 -14.95 8.50
C ALA A 41 1.23 -14.64 7.14
N ILE A 42 2.52 -14.94 6.98
CA ILE A 42 3.27 -14.61 5.76
C ILE A 42 2.63 -15.29 4.54
N SER A 43 2.20 -16.54 4.69
CA SER A 43 1.53 -17.28 3.62
C SER A 43 0.21 -16.63 3.18
N ALA A 44 -0.52 -15.97 4.08
CA ALA A 44 -1.74 -15.25 3.77
C ALA A 44 -1.47 -13.85 3.19
N ALA A 45 -0.41 -13.18 3.65
CA ALA A 45 -0.03 -11.84 3.20
C ALA A 45 0.51 -11.82 1.76
N LEU A 46 1.22 -12.86 1.32
CA LEU A 46 1.81 -12.96 -0.03
C LEU A 46 0.80 -12.83 -1.18
N PRO A 47 -0.30 -13.61 -1.23
CA PRO A 47 -1.30 -13.45 -2.28
C PRO A 47 -1.98 -12.09 -2.21
N ILE A 48 -2.22 -11.55 -1.01
CA ILE A 48 -2.83 -10.22 -0.84
C ILE A 48 -1.90 -9.14 -1.40
N LEU A 49 -0.60 -9.19 -1.08
CA LEU A 49 0.41 -8.29 -1.62
C LEU A 49 0.39 -8.31 -3.16
N PHE A 50 0.38 -9.50 -3.75
CA PHE A 50 0.51 -9.66 -5.19
C PHE A 50 -0.76 -9.23 -5.93
N PHE A 51 -1.93 -9.72 -5.52
CA PHE A 51 -3.20 -9.39 -6.16
C PHE A 51 -3.62 -7.95 -5.90
N ALA A 52 -3.55 -7.48 -4.65
CA ALA A 52 -3.89 -6.10 -4.32
C ALA A 52 -2.88 -5.14 -4.94
N GLY A 53 -1.58 -5.41 -4.82
CA GLY A 53 -0.51 -4.59 -5.39
C GLY A 53 -0.63 -4.44 -6.90
N PHE A 54 -0.83 -5.55 -7.63
CA PHE A 54 -1.01 -5.52 -9.08
C PHE A 54 -2.30 -4.81 -9.50
N SER A 55 -3.43 -5.11 -8.84
CA SER A 55 -4.72 -4.52 -9.19
C SER A 55 -4.79 -3.03 -8.89
N LEU A 56 -4.21 -2.60 -7.77
CA LEU A 56 -4.06 -1.19 -7.41
C LEU A 56 -3.10 -0.47 -8.35
N GLU A 57 -1.98 -1.10 -8.73
CA GLU A 57 -1.01 -0.52 -9.67
C GLU A 57 -1.66 -0.26 -11.03
N GLN A 58 -2.44 -1.22 -11.54
CA GLN A 58 -3.21 -1.03 -12.77
C GLN A 58 -4.26 0.09 -12.64
N LYS A 59 -4.97 0.16 -11.50
CA LYS A 59 -5.95 1.22 -11.24
C LYS A 59 -5.31 2.60 -11.13
N PHE A 60 -4.14 2.72 -10.50
CA PHE A 60 -3.40 3.99 -10.44
C PHE A 60 -2.92 4.41 -11.81
N GLN A 61 -2.32 3.49 -12.57
CA GLN A 61 -1.87 3.80 -13.93
C GLN A 61 -3.03 4.23 -14.85
N ARG A 62 -4.22 3.65 -14.70
CA ARG A 62 -5.43 4.04 -15.46
C ARG A 62 -6.12 5.31 -14.93
N GLY A 63 -6.13 5.53 -13.62
CA GLY A 63 -6.83 6.67 -12.99
C GLY A 63 -6.06 8.00 -13.05
N ILE A 64 -4.75 7.96 -13.26
CA ILE A 64 -3.89 9.15 -13.40
C ILE A 64 -4.11 9.87 -14.73
N GLU A 65 -4.74 9.23 -15.71
CA GLU A 65 -5.16 9.88 -16.96
C GLU A 65 -6.25 10.96 -16.72
N GLN A 66 -6.90 10.97 -15.54
CA GLN A 66 -8.03 11.86 -15.23
C GLN A 66 -7.93 12.67 -13.92
N ILE A 67 -7.01 12.35 -13.00
CA ILE A 67 -6.99 12.95 -11.65
C ILE A 67 -5.68 13.69 -11.41
N ASP A 68 -5.76 14.86 -10.77
CA ASP A 68 -4.62 15.69 -10.37
C ASP A 68 -3.64 14.88 -9.50
N VAL A 69 -2.58 14.44 -10.17
CA VAL A 69 -1.54 13.50 -9.75
C VAL A 69 -0.89 13.94 -8.43
N LYS A 70 -0.87 15.24 -8.14
CA LYS A 70 -0.28 15.79 -6.92
C LYS A 70 -1.12 15.51 -5.68
N LYS A 71 -2.45 15.54 -5.81
CA LYS A 71 -3.40 15.40 -4.71
C LYS A 71 -3.51 13.93 -4.26
N THR A 72 -3.54 13.02 -5.23
CA THR A 72 -3.54 11.58 -4.99
C THR A 72 -2.26 11.10 -4.29
N LYS A 73 -1.11 11.69 -4.62
CA LYS A 73 0.17 11.35 -3.98
C LYS A 73 0.14 11.68 -2.48
N LEU A 74 -0.29 12.90 -2.16
CA LEU A 74 -0.39 13.36 -0.78
C LEU A 74 -1.36 12.52 0.03
N MET A 75 -2.48 12.09 -0.57
CA MET A 75 -3.46 11.25 0.09
C MET A 75 -2.90 9.85 0.41
N ILE A 76 -2.20 9.22 -0.54
CA ILE A 76 -1.55 7.91 -0.33
C ILE A 76 -0.42 8.00 0.70
N SER A 77 0.45 9.02 0.60
CA SER A 77 1.53 9.22 1.56
C SER A 77 1.00 9.47 2.97
N SER A 78 -0.07 10.26 3.10
CA SER A 78 -0.73 10.50 4.39
C SER A 78 -1.31 9.20 4.97
N LEU A 79 -1.96 8.39 4.12
CA LEU A 79 -2.50 7.09 4.52
C LEU A 79 -1.40 6.13 5.00
N LEU A 80 -0.27 6.10 4.29
CA LEU A 80 0.91 5.29 4.66
C LEU A 80 1.49 5.71 6.00
N ILE A 81 1.63 7.01 6.24
CA ILE A 81 2.14 7.54 7.52
C ILE A 81 1.18 7.21 8.66
N GLY A 82 -0.13 7.41 8.46
CA GLY A 82 -1.14 7.04 9.45
C GLY A 82 -1.12 5.56 9.79
N PHE A 83 -0.88 4.71 8.79
CA PHE A 83 -0.77 3.28 8.98
C PHE A 83 0.46 2.87 9.80
N VAL A 84 1.63 3.43 9.50
CA VAL A 84 2.87 3.16 10.26
C VAL A 84 2.68 3.54 11.73
N ILE A 85 2.04 4.69 12.00
CA ILE A 85 1.75 5.13 13.36
C ILE A 85 0.78 4.16 14.05
N PHE A 86 -0.27 3.72 13.35
CA PHE A 86 -1.24 2.75 13.90
C PHE A 86 -0.56 1.43 14.30
N VAL A 87 0.28 0.88 13.42
CA VAL A 87 1.02 -0.37 13.70
C VAL A 87 1.97 -0.19 14.88
N ALA A 88 2.68 0.94 14.97
CA ALA A 88 3.58 1.24 16.08
C ALA A 88 2.83 1.31 17.43
N ILE A 89 1.66 1.94 17.45
CA ILE A 89 0.81 2.00 18.66
C ILE A 89 0.29 0.61 19.03
N TYR A 90 -0.19 -0.16 18.06
CA TYR A 90 -0.70 -1.52 18.28
C TYR A 90 0.38 -2.43 18.87
N MET A 91 1.59 -2.42 18.30
CA MET A 91 2.74 -3.17 18.85
C MET A 91 3.13 -2.69 20.26
N SER A 92 3.07 -1.38 20.53
CA SER A 92 3.40 -0.84 21.85
C SER A 92 2.38 -1.18 22.94
N GLN A 93 1.12 -1.47 22.60
CA GLN A 93 0.09 -1.90 23.57
C GLN A 93 0.13 -3.41 23.83
N ASN A 94 0.68 -4.19 22.91
CA ASN A 94 0.71 -5.65 22.97
C ASN A 94 2.09 -6.19 23.41
N SER A 95 2.97 -5.33 23.94
CA SER A 95 4.28 -5.66 24.52
C SER A 95 4.32 -5.33 26.01
#